data_AF-A0A7C7X6F9-F1
#
_entry.id   AF-A0A7C7X6F9-F1
#
_cell.length_a   1.000
_cell.length_b   1.000
_cell.length_c   1.000
_cell.angle_alpha   90.00
_cell.angle_beta   90.00
_cell.angle_gamma   90.00
#
_symmetry.space_group_name_H-M   'P 1'
#
loop_
_entity.id
_entity.type
_entity.pdbx_description
1 polymer ?
#
loop_
_entity_poly.entity_id
_entity_poly.type
_entity_poly.pdbx_seq_one_letter_code
_entity_poly.pdbx_strand_id
1 'polypeptide(L)'
;MARHRLILALVLAAVGCTSTAARNDEASSRHPSFATTTTIERQLSIDAETTAAVTPSTTALIGPASTRPDESPEVVELPGGIDDSLLGLHGQIRATAFGPNGDYGWGLSYYSGIWGHFNGRPPAEVLSVNGTSLIPDNWRYSQTLCPEGTSARASLSGHGPSYREVFQAIDGAVGYWPQTRFPSSQPKFRMSGNTDCYTTNTSNPGWVWKSDNEVIPGLIQLSNRVLVPPDGITFEATDGELLGTAWMALPLSQPYERSGVVVGDKSWTLFLEAANFRGPVAYWAPETWSRVTVNHPPAHLRGLDHREIDTEYRLFASHLNTPSLSAVVEGRDWSRIPELRFPVDSEGRTVFHQDVTFYGRDAVYDQVVAAVSGAPLPAAFDRSASIHAPLQTHRWELQHGELPVVGLEKFVQLEDWDTADKEGWAWGLQWLEQPGVFPSYFRREGSEWLAVNRSDSPSEMTSPDLVFPGAIRRSGYAPPLADGPAPRVQQALLNDGSVVRYTWYRFVEQPAVVALDLDDAQKAVLQSLVEQIHRQWGPNTIFMMPPSEGDLASIQTEVLVVPPTGAEVGWVPVVISQTAAE
;
A
#
# COMPACT_ATOMS: atom_id res chain seq x y z
N MET A 1 -20.82 -67.64 -20.03
CA MET A 1 -19.36 -67.76 -19.83
C MET A 1 -18.70 -66.54 -20.44
N ALA A 2 -17.87 -65.84 -19.65
CA ALA A 2 -16.72 -64.95 -19.93
C ALA A 2 -16.58 -64.30 -21.33
N ARG A 3 -16.09 -63.07 -21.53
CA ARG A 3 -15.46 -61.99 -20.75
C ARG A 3 -15.27 -60.83 -21.78
N HIS A 4 -15.72 -59.60 -21.51
CA HIS A 4 -14.93 -58.44 -21.04
C HIS A 4 -14.21 -57.58 -22.10
N ARG A 5 -14.32 -56.25 -21.88
CA ARG A 5 -13.44 -55.10 -22.28
C ARG A 5 -13.60 -54.56 -23.70
N LEU A 6 -13.48 -53.25 -24.00
CA LEU A 6 -13.36 -51.99 -23.24
C LEU A 6 -13.69 -50.85 -24.26
N ILE A 7 -14.43 -49.84 -23.79
CA ILE A 7 -14.42 -48.38 -24.07
C ILE A 7 -13.62 -47.84 -25.28
N LEU A 8 -14.26 -47.00 -26.13
CA LEU A 8 -13.74 -45.66 -26.51
C LEU A 8 -14.77 -44.74 -27.24
N ALA A 9 -14.85 -43.50 -26.74
CA ALA A 9 -15.02 -42.17 -27.38
C ALA A 9 -16.08 -41.85 -28.46
N LEU A 10 -16.72 -40.66 -28.31
CA LEU A 10 -16.82 -39.50 -29.24
C LEU A 10 -18.13 -38.71 -28.95
N VAL A 11 -18.06 -37.41 -28.60
CA VAL A 11 -18.14 -36.18 -29.45
C VAL A 11 -19.57 -35.60 -29.61
N LEU A 12 -19.62 -34.30 -29.32
CA LEU A 12 -20.60 -33.22 -29.57
C LEU A 12 -21.88 -33.51 -30.40
N ALA A 13 -23.00 -32.91 -29.94
CA ALA A 13 -23.86 -32.07 -30.80
C ALA A 13 -24.82 -31.18 -29.98
N ALA A 14 -25.10 -30.01 -30.54
CA ALA A 14 -25.92 -28.91 -30.05
C ALA A 14 -27.43 -29.22 -29.98
N VAL A 15 -28.20 -28.31 -29.36
CA VAL A 15 -29.35 -27.57 -29.94
C VAL A 15 -30.11 -26.88 -28.78
N GLY A 16 -30.34 -25.57 -28.92
CA GLY A 16 -31.15 -24.78 -27.99
C GLY A 16 -32.65 -24.77 -28.35
N CYS A 17 -33.47 -24.26 -27.43
CA CYS A 17 -34.55 -23.30 -27.70
C CYS A 17 -35.35 -22.94 -26.44
N THR A 18 -35.44 -21.63 -26.19
CA THR A 18 -36.63 -20.84 -25.77
C THR A 18 -37.38 -21.17 -24.47
N SER A 19 -37.49 -20.19 -23.56
CA SER A 19 -38.74 -19.42 -23.36
C SER A 19 -38.64 -18.35 -22.26
N THR A 20 -39.37 -17.26 -22.49
CA THR A 20 -39.59 -15.98 -21.77
C THR A 20 -40.42 -16.05 -20.48
N ALA A 21 -40.14 -15.17 -19.49
CA ALA A 21 -41.08 -14.41 -18.63
C ALA A 21 -40.31 -13.77 -17.44
N ALA A 22 -40.15 -12.44 -17.32
CA ALA A 22 -41.08 -11.44 -16.74
C ALA A 22 -41.03 -11.30 -15.19
N ARG A 23 -40.37 -10.22 -14.74
CA ARG A 23 -40.72 -9.22 -13.69
C ARG A 23 -41.54 -9.64 -12.45
N ASN A 24 -40.99 -9.49 -11.23
CA ASN A 24 -41.07 -8.28 -10.37
C ASN A 24 -40.56 -8.52 -8.93
N ASP A 25 -39.82 -7.53 -8.42
CA ASP A 25 -39.70 -6.95 -7.06
C ASP A 25 -39.89 -7.80 -5.78
N GLU A 26 -38.92 -7.77 -4.85
CA GLU A 26 -38.94 -6.86 -3.68
C GLU A 26 -37.74 -7.05 -2.72
N ALA A 27 -37.30 -5.91 -2.17
CA ALA A 27 -36.73 -5.68 -0.83
C ALA A 27 -35.33 -6.21 -0.46
N SER A 28 -34.35 -5.35 -0.74
CA SER A 28 -33.07 -5.25 -0.02
C SER A 28 -33.29 -4.62 1.36
N SER A 29 -33.00 -5.33 2.44
CA SER A 29 -32.85 -4.77 3.79
C SER A 29 -31.40 -4.35 4.02
N ARG A 30 -31.15 -3.05 3.93
CA ARG A 30 -29.93 -2.36 4.38
C ARG A 30 -29.74 -2.55 5.89
N HIS A 31 -28.50 -2.67 6.32
CA HIS A 31 -28.08 -2.52 7.71
C HIS A 31 -26.83 -1.62 7.77
N PRO A 32 -26.59 -0.92 8.89
CA PRO A 32 -26.58 0.54 8.89
C PRO A 32 -25.23 1.13 9.34
N SER A 33 -24.84 2.23 8.70
CA SER A 33 -23.76 3.13 9.16
C SER A 33 -24.22 3.96 10.36
N PHE A 34 -23.39 4.04 11.39
CA PHE A 34 -23.49 4.95 12.54
C PHE A 34 -22.21 5.80 12.53
N ALA A 35 -22.25 7.14 12.37
CA ALA A 35 -22.63 8.17 13.37
C ALA A 35 -21.50 8.38 14.42
N THR A 36 -21.07 9.56 14.89
CA THR A 36 -21.39 11.00 14.71
C THR A 36 -20.32 11.81 15.48
N THR A 37 -19.78 12.86 14.85
CA THR A 37 -19.39 14.23 15.29
C THR A 37 -18.97 14.53 16.75
N THR A 38 -17.93 15.37 16.97
CA THR A 38 -18.05 16.80 17.42
C THR A 38 -16.68 17.44 17.81
N THR A 39 -16.22 18.31 16.90
CA THR A 39 -15.52 19.63 16.93
C THR A 39 -15.44 20.38 18.30
N ILE A 40 -14.46 21.25 18.62
CA ILE A 40 -14.31 22.68 18.20
C ILE A 40 -12.98 23.30 18.75
N GLU A 41 -12.23 23.96 17.83
CA GLU A 41 -11.56 25.30 17.81
C GLU A 41 -10.84 25.89 19.08
N ARG A 42 -9.83 26.79 19.03
CA ARG A 42 -9.28 27.70 17.99
C ARG A 42 -7.93 28.35 18.41
N GLN A 43 -7.17 28.79 17.40
CA GLN A 43 -6.27 29.97 17.27
C GLN A 43 -5.02 30.12 18.18
N LEU A 44 -3.77 30.02 17.69
CA LEU A 44 -2.97 30.80 16.70
C LEU A 44 -2.55 32.22 17.13
N SER A 45 -1.23 32.39 17.26
CA SER A 45 -0.50 33.61 16.86
C SER A 45 0.98 33.27 16.66
N ILE A 46 1.52 33.66 15.51
CA ILE A 46 2.89 33.45 15.03
C ILE A 46 3.61 34.79 15.14
N ASP A 47 4.84 34.79 15.66
CA ASP A 47 5.82 35.85 15.40
C ASP A 47 7.15 35.21 14.99
N ALA A 48 7.69 35.74 13.90
CA ALA A 48 8.93 35.32 13.27
C ALA A 48 10.12 36.08 13.87
N GLU A 49 11.20 35.38 14.22
CA GLU A 49 12.49 36.03 14.44
C GLU A 49 13.68 35.20 13.94
N THR A 50 14.66 35.97 13.49
CA THR A 50 15.75 35.64 12.58
C THR A 50 16.85 34.78 13.23
N THR A 51 17.36 33.84 12.43
CA THR A 51 18.44 32.88 12.70
C THR A 51 19.75 33.48 13.22
N ALA A 52 20.30 32.85 14.27
CA ALA A 52 21.73 32.89 14.62
C ALA A 52 22.33 31.49 14.42
N ALA A 53 23.46 31.41 13.72
CA ALA A 53 24.17 30.17 13.45
C ALA A 53 24.75 29.56 14.75
N VAL A 54 24.32 28.36 15.08
CA VAL A 54 24.80 27.57 16.23
C VAL A 54 25.87 26.59 15.76
N THR A 55 27.05 26.65 16.37
CA THR A 55 28.13 25.66 16.26
C THR A 55 27.59 24.25 16.54
N PRO A 56 27.89 23.21 15.74
CA PRO A 56 27.33 21.88 15.96
C PRO A 56 27.93 21.28 17.24
N SER A 57 27.12 21.19 18.29
CA SER A 57 27.41 20.40 19.47
C SER A 57 27.53 18.94 19.07
N THR A 58 28.72 18.36 19.18
CA THR A 58 28.98 16.91 19.03
C THR A 58 28.48 16.13 20.26
N THR A 59 27.25 16.39 20.68
CA THR A 59 26.60 15.59 21.73
C THR A 59 26.17 14.29 21.08
N ALA A 60 26.69 13.16 21.56
CA ALA A 60 26.20 11.85 21.14
C ALA A 60 24.69 11.79 21.44
N LEU A 61 23.89 11.66 20.39
CA LEU A 61 22.45 11.47 20.51
C LEU A 61 22.19 10.08 21.09
N ILE A 62 21.43 10.01 22.20
CA ILE A 62 21.04 8.75 22.87
C ILE A 62 19.52 8.61 22.79
N GLY A 63 19.02 7.39 22.55
CA GLY A 63 17.60 7.06 22.63
C GLY A 63 16.70 7.68 21.53
N PRO A 64 15.37 7.59 21.67
CA PRO A 64 14.41 8.29 20.80
C PRO A 64 14.40 9.81 21.09
N ALA A 65 13.92 10.62 20.14
CA ALA A 65 13.70 12.06 20.36
C ALA A 65 12.41 12.34 21.12
N SER A 66 12.38 13.47 21.84
CA SER A 66 11.12 14.05 22.32
C SER A 66 10.24 14.36 21.11
N THR A 67 8.96 14.02 21.21
CA THR A 67 7.98 14.45 20.21
C THR A 67 7.56 15.89 20.47
N ARG A 68 7.21 16.60 19.39
CA ARG A 68 6.45 17.86 19.46
C ARG A 68 4.95 17.51 19.49
N PRO A 69 4.10 18.35 20.11
CA PRO A 69 2.65 18.18 20.04
C PRO A 69 2.15 18.35 18.60
N ASP A 70 0.94 17.87 18.34
CA ASP A 70 0.25 18.02 17.06
C ASP A 70 0.14 19.51 16.66
N GLU A 71 0.27 19.81 15.36
CA GLU A 71 -0.05 21.13 14.81
C GLU A 71 -1.54 21.43 15.03
N SER A 72 -1.87 22.69 15.32
CA SER A 72 -3.28 23.09 15.42
C SER A 72 -3.92 23.09 14.02
N PRO A 73 -5.14 22.55 13.86
CA PRO A 73 -5.88 22.64 12.61
C PRO A 73 -6.07 24.09 12.16
N GLU A 74 -5.97 24.32 10.86
CA GLU A 74 -6.38 25.60 10.27
C GLU A 74 -7.89 25.78 10.45
N VAL A 75 -8.30 26.93 10.98
CA VAL A 75 -9.72 27.26 11.12
C VAL A 75 -10.12 28.09 9.91
N VAL A 76 -10.81 27.45 8.97
CA VAL A 76 -11.35 28.10 7.77
C VAL A 76 -12.78 28.54 8.06
N GLU A 77 -13.05 29.85 8.01
CA GLU A 77 -14.41 30.37 8.08
C GLU A 77 -15.05 30.29 6.69
N LEU A 78 -15.99 29.37 6.52
CA LEU A 78 -16.74 29.24 5.27
C LEU A 78 -17.83 30.31 5.16
N PRO A 79 -18.12 30.83 3.94
CA PRO A 79 -19.24 31.73 3.72
C PRO A 79 -20.58 31.11 4.15
N GLY A 80 -21.54 31.96 4.55
CA GLY A 80 -22.88 31.49 4.96
C GLY A 80 -23.59 30.74 3.83
N GLY A 81 -24.22 29.60 4.16
CA GLY A 81 -24.92 28.74 3.20
C GLY A 81 -24.03 27.71 2.50
N ILE A 82 -22.76 27.60 2.91
CA ILE A 82 -21.85 26.53 2.51
C ILE A 82 -21.73 25.53 3.67
N ASP A 83 -21.93 24.26 3.36
CA ASP A 83 -21.74 23.15 4.29
C ASP A 83 -20.50 22.35 3.90
N ASP A 84 -19.70 21.90 4.87
CA ASP A 84 -18.58 20.98 4.66
C ASP A 84 -18.94 19.54 5.03
N SER A 85 -18.26 18.58 4.40
CA SER A 85 -18.42 17.16 4.67
C SER A 85 -17.09 16.43 4.47
N LEU A 86 -16.81 15.46 5.35
CA LEU A 86 -15.70 14.52 5.17
C LEU A 86 -16.02 13.40 4.17
N LEU A 87 -17.28 13.28 3.75
CA LEU A 87 -17.76 12.28 2.81
C LEU A 87 -18.07 12.92 1.46
N GLY A 88 -17.03 13.42 0.78
CA GLY A 88 -17.11 13.94 -0.58
C GLY A 88 -17.01 12.83 -1.61
N LEU A 89 -16.18 13.04 -2.64
CA LEU A 89 -15.89 12.00 -3.63
C LEU A 89 -15.10 10.86 -2.98
N HIS A 90 -15.61 9.63 -3.11
CA HIS A 90 -14.93 8.45 -2.59
C HIS A 90 -15.23 7.19 -3.40
N GLY A 91 -14.36 6.19 -3.29
CA GLY A 91 -14.51 4.89 -3.95
C GLY A 91 -13.22 4.40 -4.57
N GLN A 92 -13.34 3.48 -5.54
CA GLN A 92 -12.20 2.89 -6.23
C GLN A 92 -12.28 3.15 -7.73
N ILE A 93 -11.19 3.63 -8.30
CA ILE A 93 -10.89 3.53 -9.73
C ILE A 93 -10.02 2.29 -9.87
N ARG A 94 -10.39 1.31 -10.69
CA ARG A 94 -9.68 0.01 -10.68
C ARG A 94 -9.59 -0.69 -12.03
N ALA A 95 -8.55 -1.50 -12.16
CA ALA A 95 -8.40 -2.53 -13.15
C ALA A 95 -8.24 -3.89 -12.48
N THR A 96 -8.50 -4.95 -13.24
CA THR A 96 -8.20 -6.33 -12.82
C THR A 96 -7.03 -6.86 -13.62
N ALA A 97 -6.02 -7.37 -12.92
CA ALA A 97 -5.03 -8.26 -13.50
C ALA A 97 -5.56 -9.69 -13.42
N PHE A 98 -5.79 -10.30 -14.58
CA PHE A 98 -6.15 -11.72 -14.66
C PHE A 98 -4.86 -12.53 -14.67
N GLY A 99 -4.60 -13.24 -13.58
CA GLY A 99 -3.38 -14.01 -13.48
C GLY A 99 -3.46 -15.32 -14.26
N PRO A 100 -2.29 -15.95 -14.42
CA PRO A 100 -2.12 -17.15 -15.24
C PRO A 100 -2.78 -18.38 -14.60
N ASN A 101 -3.16 -19.36 -15.42
CA ASN A 101 -3.34 -20.72 -14.93
C ASN A 101 -1.98 -21.32 -14.57
N GLY A 102 -1.85 -21.89 -13.37
CA GLY A 102 -0.63 -22.59 -12.94
C GLY A 102 -0.07 -22.07 -11.61
N ASP A 103 1.15 -22.49 -11.31
CA ASP A 103 1.85 -22.21 -10.06
C ASP A 103 2.70 -20.94 -10.19
N TYR A 104 2.03 -19.78 -10.17
CA TYR A 104 2.65 -18.44 -10.25
C TYR A 104 2.31 -17.55 -9.05
N GLY A 105 1.86 -18.14 -7.95
CA GLY A 105 1.51 -17.40 -6.74
C GLY A 105 2.68 -17.22 -5.76
N TRP A 106 3.93 -17.30 -6.22
CA TRP A 106 5.13 -17.13 -5.39
C TRP A 106 5.69 -15.71 -5.40
N GLY A 107 5.15 -14.85 -6.27
CA GLY A 107 5.46 -13.43 -6.27
C GLY A 107 4.60 -12.64 -7.25
N LEU A 108 4.61 -11.33 -7.06
CA LEU A 108 3.96 -10.35 -7.93
C LEU A 108 4.85 -9.12 -8.03
N SER A 109 5.05 -8.59 -9.24
CA SER A 109 5.66 -7.28 -9.46
C SER A 109 4.85 -6.41 -10.38
N TYR A 110 5.00 -5.09 -10.25
CA TYR A 110 4.40 -4.08 -11.11
C TYR A 110 5.12 -2.75 -10.91
N TYR A 111 4.87 -1.80 -11.82
CA TYR A 111 5.26 -0.41 -11.65
C TYR A 111 4.03 0.44 -11.31
N SER A 112 4.18 1.37 -10.37
CA SER A 112 3.15 2.37 -10.03
C SER A 112 3.65 3.77 -10.36
N GLY A 113 2.81 4.60 -10.99
CA GLY A 113 3.08 6.03 -11.13
C GLY A 113 3.05 6.74 -9.78
N ILE A 114 3.95 7.70 -9.59
CA ILE A 114 4.04 8.53 -8.38
C ILE A 114 3.89 10.01 -8.75
N TRP A 115 2.90 10.66 -8.15
CA TRP A 115 2.66 12.09 -8.33
C TRP A 115 1.89 12.68 -7.15
N GLY A 116 2.00 13.99 -6.98
CA GLY A 116 1.17 14.74 -6.03
C GLY A 116 -0.10 15.30 -6.67
N HIS A 117 -1.26 15.06 -6.06
CA HIS A 117 -2.54 15.61 -6.56
C HIS A 117 -2.70 17.10 -6.30
N PHE A 118 -2.03 17.63 -5.26
CA PHE A 118 -2.30 18.93 -4.69
C PHE A 118 -1.10 19.86 -4.81
N ASN A 119 -1.37 21.15 -4.94
CA ASN A 119 -0.33 22.16 -4.85
C ASN A 119 0.05 22.37 -3.37
N GLY A 120 1.02 21.61 -2.89
CA GLY A 120 1.45 21.62 -1.49
C GLY A 120 0.88 20.45 -0.70
N ARG A 121 0.58 20.66 0.59
CA ARG A 121 0.04 19.59 1.44
C ARG A 121 -1.36 19.17 0.96
N PRO A 122 -1.71 17.88 1.06
CA PRO A 122 -3.06 17.44 0.78
C PRO A 122 -4.05 18.11 1.77
N PRO A 123 -5.30 18.31 1.36
CA PRO A 123 -6.39 18.58 2.29
C PRO A 123 -6.45 17.53 3.40
N ALA A 124 -6.95 17.92 4.57
CA ALA A 124 -7.18 17.02 5.68
C ALA A 124 -8.10 15.86 5.27
N GLU A 125 -7.88 14.70 5.88
CA GLU A 125 -8.68 13.48 5.68
C GLU A 125 -8.69 12.89 4.26
N VAL A 126 -7.85 13.40 3.35
CA VAL A 126 -7.70 12.79 2.02
C VAL A 126 -7.07 11.39 2.13
N LEU A 127 -7.69 10.45 1.43
CA LEU A 127 -7.10 9.17 1.07
C LEU A 127 -6.91 9.15 -0.44
N SER A 128 -5.69 8.94 -0.91
CA SER A 128 -5.44 8.58 -2.31
C SER A 128 -4.34 7.55 -2.32
N VAL A 129 -4.66 6.30 -2.67
CA VAL A 129 -3.72 5.18 -2.56
C VAL A 129 -3.79 4.33 -3.81
N ASN A 130 -2.64 4.15 -4.45
CA ASN A 130 -2.44 3.34 -5.65
C ASN A 130 -1.70 2.06 -5.29
N GLY A 131 -2.32 0.91 -5.55
CA GLY A 131 -1.69 -0.38 -5.37
C GLY A 131 -2.61 -1.57 -5.56
N THR A 132 -2.19 -2.70 -5.03
CA THR A 132 -2.94 -3.97 -4.99
C THR A 132 -2.72 -4.66 -3.64
N SER A 133 -3.64 -5.54 -3.28
CA SER A 133 -3.51 -6.43 -2.11
C SER A 133 -3.11 -7.84 -2.54
N LEU A 134 -2.19 -8.45 -1.81
CA LEU A 134 -1.82 -9.86 -1.96
C LEU A 134 -2.45 -10.66 -0.82
N ILE A 135 -3.37 -11.57 -1.15
CA ILE A 135 -4.06 -12.43 -0.18
C ILE A 135 -3.73 -13.90 -0.44
N PRO A 136 -3.72 -14.77 0.59
CA PRO A 136 -3.38 -16.19 0.42
C PRO A 136 -4.46 -16.92 -0.37
N ASP A 137 -4.06 -17.84 -1.26
CA ASP A 137 -5.02 -18.64 -2.03
C ASP A 137 -5.82 -19.60 -1.14
N ASN A 138 -7.05 -19.15 -0.90
CA ASN A 138 -8.10 -19.86 -0.19
C ASN A 138 -9.41 -19.83 -0.99
N TRP A 139 -9.37 -19.59 -2.31
CA TRP A 139 -10.58 -19.30 -3.10
C TRP A 139 -11.61 -20.44 -3.06
N ARG A 140 -11.17 -21.70 -2.91
CA ARG A 140 -12.06 -22.88 -2.79
C ARG A 140 -12.33 -23.31 -1.36
N TYR A 141 -11.85 -22.56 -0.37
CA TYR A 141 -12.00 -22.91 1.04
C TYR A 141 -13.25 -22.28 1.63
N SER A 142 -14.09 -23.11 2.24
CA SER A 142 -15.41 -22.70 2.73
C SER A 142 -15.48 -22.58 4.26
N GLN A 143 -14.47 -23.04 5.00
CA GLN A 143 -14.47 -22.89 6.45
C GLN A 143 -14.12 -21.46 6.86
N THR A 144 -14.60 -21.06 8.03
CA THR A 144 -14.35 -19.73 8.61
C THR A 144 -12.89 -19.56 8.95
N LEU A 145 -12.16 -18.72 8.22
CA LEU A 145 -10.74 -18.44 8.47
C LEU A 145 -10.51 -17.46 9.61
N CYS A 146 -11.41 -16.50 9.81
CA CYS A 146 -11.28 -15.52 10.90
C CYS A 146 -11.86 -16.06 12.23
N PRO A 147 -11.04 -16.19 13.29
CA PRO A 147 -11.52 -16.56 14.62
C PRO A 147 -12.51 -15.54 15.18
N GLU A 148 -13.42 -16.00 16.07
CA GLU A 148 -14.31 -15.09 16.80
C GLU A 148 -13.52 -14.05 17.61
N GLY A 149 -14.08 -12.83 17.71
CA GLY A 149 -13.42 -11.71 18.40
C GLY A 149 -12.52 -10.85 17.51
N THR A 150 -12.20 -11.28 16.29
CA THR A 150 -11.46 -10.45 15.32
C THR A 150 -12.31 -9.30 14.75
N SER A 151 -11.66 -8.22 14.31
CA SER A 151 -12.36 -7.04 13.76
C SER A 151 -13.17 -7.38 12.51
N ALA A 152 -12.66 -8.24 11.63
CA ALA A 152 -13.41 -8.70 10.46
C ALA A 152 -14.72 -9.41 10.85
N ARG A 153 -14.71 -10.24 11.91
CA ARG A 153 -15.91 -10.92 12.39
C ARG A 153 -16.95 -9.95 12.97
N ALA A 154 -16.51 -8.83 13.53
CA ALA A 154 -17.40 -7.83 14.11
C ALA A 154 -18.01 -6.89 13.05
N SER A 155 -17.23 -6.49 12.05
CA SER A 155 -17.58 -5.36 11.17
C SER A 155 -17.71 -5.72 9.69
N LEU A 156 -17.26 -6.91 9.26
CA LEU A 156 -17.18 -7.32 7.85
C LEU A 156 -18.00 -8.59 7.58
N SER A 157 -19.20 -8.67 8.14
CA SER A 157 -20.07 -9.85 8.06
C SER A 157 -20.44 -10.27 6.63
N GLY A 158 -20.42 -9.33 5.68
CA GLY A 158 -20.62 -9.58 4.24
C GLY A 158 -19.58 -10.52 3.61
N HIS A 159 -18.40 -10.68 4.21
CA HIS A 159 -17.38 -11.64 3.77
C HIS A 159 -17.54 -13.03 4.41
N GLY A 160 -18.56 -13.21 5.24
CA GLY A 160 -18.93 -14.52 5.78
C GLY A 160 -19.52 -15.45 4.71
N PRO A 161 -19.53 -16.77 4.96
CA PRO A 161 -19.07 -17.43 6.18
C PRO A 161 -17.55 -17.67 6.23
N SER A 162 -16.84 -17.59 5.10
CA SER A 162 -15.42 -17.98 5.04
C SER A 162 -14.45 -16.92 5.54
N TYR A 163 -14.74 -15.63 5.34
CA TYR A 163 -13.85 -14.49 5.62
C TYR A 163 -12.51 -14.53 4.87
N ARG A 164 -12.39 -15.33 3.80
CA ARG A 164 -11.11 -15.57 3.11
C ARG A 164 -10.45 -14.34 2.51
N GLU A 165 -11.24 -13.40 2.00
CA GLU A 165 -10.76 -12.16 1.36
C GLU A 165 -10.22 -11.14 2.37
N VAL A 166 -10.60 -11.28 3.64
CA VAL A 166 -10.25 -10.36 4.73
C VAL A 166 -9.40 -11.03 5.80
N PHE A 167 -8.98 -12.27 5.55
CA PHE A 167 -8.21 -13.08 6.49
C PHE A 167 -6.82 -12.48 6.71
N GLN A 168 -6.07 -12.32 5.62
CA GLN A 168 -4.72 -11.74 5.60
C GLN A 168 -4.48 -11.04 4.26
N ALA A 169 -3.71 -9.95 4.30
CA ALA A 169 -3.32 -9.22 3.10
C ALA A 169 -1.97 -8.52 3.30
N ILE A 170 -1.17 -8.46 2.23
CA ILE A 170 -0.08 -7.48 2.07
C ILE A 170 -0.60 -6.37 1.16
N ASP A 171 -0.60 -5.13 1.64
CA ASP A 171 -1.27 -3.99 1.00
C ASP A 171 -0.30 -2.87 0.57
N GLY A 172 1.02 -3.15 0.54
CA GLY A 172 2.04 -2.12 0.31
C GLY A 172 1.78 -1.28 -0.94
N ALA A 173 1.67 0.04 -0.75
CA ALA A 173 1.15 0.96 -1.77
C ALA A 173 1.76 2.37 -1.66
N VAL A 174 1.61 3.15 -2.75
CA VAL A 174 1.96 4.58 -2.80
C VAL A 174 0.70 5.40 -2.52
N GLY A 175 0.78 6.41 -1.65
CA GLY A 175 -0.38 7.28 -1.44
C GLY A 175 -0.28 8.35 -0.37
N TYR A 176 -1.43 8.95 -0.11
CA TYR A 176 -1.77 9.78 1.04
C TYR A 176 -2.76 9.04 1.91
N TRP A 177 -2.51 9.02 3.21
CA TRP A 177 -3.42 8.47 4.21
C TRP A 177 -3.84 9.56 5.20
N PRO A 178 -5.10 9.56 5.67
CA PRO A 178 -5.55 10.45 6.75
C PRO A 178 -4.71 10.33 8.03
N GLN A 179 -4.09 9.18 8.25
CA GLN A 179 -3.27 8.88 9.43
C GLN A 179 -1.78 9.22 9.24
N THR A 180 -1.40 9.84 8.12
CA THR A 180 -0.04 10.35 7.90
C THR A 180 0.28 11.42 8.95
N ARG A 181 1.33 11.20 9.74
CA ARG A 181 1.74 12.14 10.80
C ARG A 181 2.58 13.30 10.26
N PHE A 182 3.27 13.11 9.13
CA PHE A 182 4.06 14.14 8.48
C PHE A 182 3.59 14.29 7.03
N PRO A 183 2.51 15.05 6.77
CA PRO A 183 2.01 15.26 5.41
C PRO A 183 3.04 15.94 4.52
N SER A 184 3.21 15.41 3.32
CA SER A 184 4.11 15.91 2.26
C SER A 184 3.32 16.28 1.01
N SER A 185 3.93 17.07 0.13
CA SER A 185 3.34 17.36 -1.19
C SER A 185 3.41 16.18 -2.14
N GLN A 186 4.38 15.28 -1.95
CA GLN A 186 4.47 14.01 -2.68
C GLN A 186 3.86 12.88 -1.85
N PRO A 187 3.23 11.87 -2.48
CA PRO A 187 2.77 10.69 -1.76
C PRO A 187 3.97 9.89 -1.25
N LYS A 188 3.70 8.98 -0.30
CA LYS A 188 4.71 8.12 0.31
C LYS A 188 4.45 6.67 -0.03
N PHE A 189 5.48 5.84 -0.02
CA PHE A 189 5.31 4.39 -0.07
C PHE A 189 5.27 3.83 1.34
N ARG A 190 4.25 3.03 1.65
CA ARG A 190 4.12 2.35 2.94
C ARG A 190 3.98 0.86 2.72
N MET A 191 4.67 0.10 3.57
CA MET A 191 4.45 -1.34 3.70
C MET A 191 3.38 -1.54 4.76
N SER A 192 2.14 -1.73 4.34
CA SER A 192 1.03 -2.09 5.22
C SER A 192 0.62 -3.54 5.01
N GLY A 193 0.05 -4.14 6.04
CA GLY A 193 -0.56 -5.45 5.92
C GLY A 193 -1.58 -5.69 7.03
N ASN A 194 -2.61 -6.46 6.68
CA ASN A 194 -3.53 -7.09 7.61
C ASN A 194 -3.04 -8.51 7.89
N THR A 195 -2.65 -8.78 9.13
CA THR A 195 -2.03 -10.06 9.50
C THR A 195 -3.00 -11.02 10.20
N ASP A 196 -4.10 -10.50 10.73
CA ASP A 196 -4.98 -11.19 11.68
C ASP A 196 -6.43 -10.69 11.65
N CYS A 197 -7.04 -10.73 10.46
CA CYS A 197 -8.45 -10.37 10.28
C CYS A 197 -8.80 -8.94 10.74
N TYR A 198 -7.92 -8.00 10.41
CA TYR A 198 -7.95 -6.57 10.71
C TYR A 198 -7.93 -6.23 12.21
N THR A 199 -7.60 -7.20 13.05
CA THR A 199 -7.44 -6.98 14.49
C THR A 199 -6.22 -6.08 14.75
N THR A 200 -5.17 -6.31 13.98
CA THR A 200 -3.93 -5.56 13.98
C THR A 200 -3.67 -4.96 12.60
N ASN A 201 -3.50 -3.64 12.56
CA ASN A 201 -2.96 -2.95 11.38
C ASN A 201 -1.49 -2.64 11.64
N THR A 202 -0.62 -3.39 10.97
CA THR A 202 0.84 -3.19 11.03
C THR A 202 1.28 -2.38 9.83
N SER A 203 2.17 -1.41 10.04
CA SER A 203 2.88 -0.73 8.97
C SER A 203 4.39 -0.84 9.19
N ASN A 204 5.17 -0.26 8.27
CA ASN A 204 6.64 -0.08 8.22
C ASN A 204 7.44 -0.62 9.44
N PRO A 205 8.58 -1.30 9.22
CA PRO A 205 9.21 -2.22 10.17
C PRO A 205 9.17 -1.77 11.63
N GLY A 206 8.37 -2.48 12.42
CA GLY A 206 8.28 -2.31 13.87
C GLY A 206 7.26 -1.29 14.37
N TRP A 207 6.34 -0.77 13.55
CA TRP A 207 5.41 0.29 13.96
C TRP A 207 3.93 -0.06 13.74
N VAL A 208 3.12 0.10 14.79
CA VAL A 208 1.66 -0.09 14.71
C VAL A 208 0.96 1.19 14.29
N TRP A 209 -0.06 1.04 13.45
CA TRP A 209 -0.82 2.17 12.87
C TRP A 209 -1.63 2.96 13.91
N LYS A 210 -2.15 2.26 14.93
CA LYS A 210 -3.17 2.77 15.87
C LYS A 210 -2.73 2.86 17.33
N SER A 211 -1.55 2.39 17.70
CA SER A 211 -1.07 2.47 19.09
C SER A 211 0.32 3.05 19.15
N ASP A 212 0.52 3.99 20.08
CA ASP A 212 1.80 4.65 20.31
C ASP A 212 2.82 3.75 21.04
N ASN A 213 2.44 2.52 21.39
CA ASN A 213 3.10 1.75 22.45
C ASN A 213 3.44 0.30 22.09
N GLU A 214 3.07 -0.21 20.91
CA GLU A 214 3.32 -1.62 20.58
C GLU A 214 4.14 -1.73 19.28
N VAL A 215 5.33 -2.32 19.39
CA VAL A 215 6.07 -2.84 18.24
C VAL A 215 5.46 -4.20 17.97
N ILE A 216 4.64 -4.33 16.93
CA ILE A 216 4.14 -5.65 16.56
C ILE A 216 5.18 -6.32 15.67
N PRO A 217 5.78 -7.44 16.13
CA PRO A 217 6.76 -8.13 15.34
C PRO A 217 6.11 -8.65 14.07
N GLY A 218 6.72 -8.33 12.94
CA GLY A 218 6.34 -8.99 11.71
C GLY A 218 6.96 -8.47 10.44
N LEU A 219 7.23 -7.17 10.34
CA LEU A 219 7.97 -6.62 9.21
C LEU A 219 9.41 -6.32 9.64
N ILE A 220 10.36 -7.00 9.00
CA ILE A 220 11.78 -7.04 9.39
C ILE A 220 12.61 -6.29 8.34
N GLN A 221 13.41 -5.32 8.78
CA GLN A 221 14.32 -4.59 7.91
C GLN A 221 15.38 -5.56 7.38
N LEU A 222 15.51 -5.62 6.05
CA LEU A 222 16.48 -6.48 5.37
C LEU A 222 17.58 -5.67 4.69
N SER A 223 17.27 -4.52 4.10
CA SER A 223 18.27 -3.73 3.40
C SER A 223 19.25 -3.06 4.36
N ASN A 224 20.52 -3.05 3.98
CA ASN A 224 21.56 -2.23 4.60
C ASN A 224 21.79 -0.88 3.88
N ARG A 225 20.92 -0.47 2.94
CA ARG A 225 21.15 0.72 2.09
C ARG A 225 20.00 1.73 2.10
N VAL A 226 18.87 1.39 2.70
CA VAL A 226 17.68 2.26 2.71
C VAL A 226 17.03 2.23 4.09
N LEU A 227 16.63 3.40 4.57
CA LEU A 227 15.79 3.56 5.75
C LEU A 227 14.33 3.29 5.39
N VAL A 228 13.58 2.74 6.33
CA VAL A 228 12.12 2.72 6.22
C VAL A 228 11.54 3.56 7.35
N PRO A 229 11.17 4.83 7.07
CA PRO A 229 10.52 5.67 8.05
C PRO A 229 9.15 5.11 8.45
N PRO A 230 8.74 5.22 9.72
CA PRO A 230 7.42 4.82 10.20
C PRO A 230 6.29 5.44 9.37
N ASP A 231 6.42 6.72 9.00
CA ASP A 231 5.41 7.46 8.25
C ASP A 231 5.50 7.25 6.72
N GLY A 232 6.38 6.36 6.23
CA GLY A 232 6.53 6.01 4.82
C GLY A 232 7.84 6.48 4.18
N ILE A 233 8.26 5.77 3.13
CA ILE A 233 9.40 6.13 2.28
C ILE A 233 8.99 7.34 1.44
N THR A 234 9.84 8.37 1.45
CA THR A 234 9.65 9.62 0.70
C THR A 234 10.41 9.58 -0.63
N PHE A 235 9.93 10.38 -1.58
CA PHE A 235 10.50 10.50 -2.93
C PHE A 235 10.96 11.93 -3.18
N GLU A 236 11.89 12.09 -4.13
CA GLU A 236 12.10 13.40 -4.76
C GLU A 236 10.83 13.83 -5.52
N ALA A 237 10.74 15.10 -5.92
CA ALA A 237 9.58 15.58 -6.66
C ALA A 237 9.42 14.78 -7.97
N THR A 238 8.20 14.30 -8.21
CA THR A 238 7.83 13.38 -9.29
C THR A 238 6.45 13.78 -9.82
N ASP A 239 6.24 13.60 -11.12
CA ASP A 239 5.06 13.94 -11.90
C ASP A 239 4.71 12.79 -12.86
N GLY A 240 4.55 11.59 -12.29
CA GLY A 240 4.18 10.37 -13.02
C GLY A 240 5.32 9.37 -13.22
N GLU A 241 6.55 9.67 -12.79
CA GLU A 241 7.64 8.68 -12.76
C GLU A 241 7.28 7.49 -11.86
N LEU A 242 7.92 6.35 -12.14
CA LEU A 242 7.47 5.04 -11.70
C LEU A 242 8.30 4.49 -10.55
N LEU A 243 7.63 3.78 -9.64
CA LEU A 243 8.28 2.89 -8.68
C LEU A 243 7.93 1.45 -9.00
N GLY A 244 8.97 0.65 -9.25
CA GLY A 244 8.83 -0.80 -9.33
C GLY A 244 8.68 -1.38 -7.93
N THR A 245 7.63 -2.18 -7.74
CA THR A 245 7.34 -2.90 -6.51
C THR A 245 7.24 -4.37 -6.83
N ALA A 246 7.96 -5.22 -6.08
CA ALA A 246 7.78 -6.66 -6.13
C ALA A 246 7.70 -7.26 -4.73
N TRP A 247 6.75 -8.18 -4.53
CA TRP A 247 6.66 -9.02 -3.34
C TRP A 247 6.96 -10.45 -3.74
N MET A 248 8.01 -11.03 -3.19
CA MET A 248 8.46 -12.39 -3.50
C MET A 248 8.52 -13.23 -2.22
N ALA A 249 7.99 -14.44 -2.26
CA ALA A 249 8.19 -15.40 -1.18
C ALA A 249 9.66 -15.87 -1.17
N LEU A 250 10.37 -15.67 -0.06
CA LEU A 250 11.73 -16.19 0.15
C LEU A 250 11.78 -17.16 1.34
N PRO A 251 12.58 -18.24 1.29
CA PRO A 251 12.77 -19.19 2.38
C PRO A 251 13.82 -18.69 3.39
N LEU A 252 13.54 -17.59 4.10
CA LEU A 252 14.50 -17.01 5.05
C LEU A 252 14.55 -17.78 6.39
N SER A 253 13.57 -18.65 6.64
CA SER A 253 13.51 -19.57 7.79
C SER A 253 12.99 -20.94 7.37
N GLN A 254 13.37 -21.97 8.11
CA GLN A 254 12.79 -23.31 7.94
C GLN A 254 11.45 -23.39 8.69
N PRO A 255 10.49 -24.22 8.23
CA PRO A 255 9.28 -24.49 8.98
C PRO A 255 9.58 -25.10 10.36
N TYR A 256 8.79 -24.73 11.36
CA TYR A 256 8.91 -25.28 12.71
C TYR A 256 7.57 -25.21 13.46
N GLU A 257 7.44 -25.99 14.53
CA GLU A 257 6.25 -25.98 15.37
C GLU A 257 6.40 -24.98 16.54
N ARG A 258 5.37 -24.17 16.76
CA ARG A 258 5.27 -23.26 17.92
C ARG A 258 3.82 -23.14 18.34
N SER A 259 3.55 -23.21 19.65
CA SER A 259 2.20 -23.03 20.20
C SER A 259 1.12 -23.92 19.56
N GLY A 260 1.47 -25.14 19.14
CA GLY A 260 0.54 -26.09 18.54
C GLY A 260 0.18 -25.81 17.07
N VAL A 261 0.86 -24.88 16.41
CA VAL A 261 0.75 -24.63 14.97
C VAL A 261 2.12 -24.80 14.28
N VAL A 262 2.10 -25.20 13.01
CA VAL A 262 3.29 -25.15 12.16
C VAL A 262 3.41 -23.73 11.62
N VAL A 263 4.57 -23.11 11.80
CA VAL A 263 4.95 -21.86 11.16
C VAL A 263 5.58 -22.20 9.80
N GLY A 264 5.13 -21.53 8.75
CA GLY A 264 5.57 -21.80 7.37
C GLY A 264 6.96 -21.23 7.03
N ASP A 265 7.31 -21.31 5.75
CA ASP A 265 8.62 -20.92 5.21
C ASP A 265 8.59 -19.67 4.33
N LYS A 266 7.43 -19.08 4.08
CA LYS A 266 7.30 -17.94 3.16
C LYS A 266 7.49 -16.62 3.89
N SER A 267 8.71 -16.09 3.77
CA SER A 267 9.02 -14.72 4.13
C SER A 267 8.77 -13.81 2.92
N TRP A 268 7.60 -13.18 2.88
CA TRP A 268 7.22 -12.27 1.80
C TRP A 268 8.09 -11.02 1.82
N THR A 269 8.98 -10.90 0.84
CA THR A 269 10.06 -9.91 0.79
C THR A 269 9.75 -8.85 -0.26
N LEU A 270 9.79 -7.58 0.16
CA LEU A 270 9.67 -6.44 -0.73
C LEU A 270 10.98 -6.18 -1.46
N PHE A 271 10.91 -6.02 -2.76
CA PHE A 271 11.93 -5.43 -3.61
C PHE A 271 11.38 -4.13 -4.20
N LEU A 272 12.22 -3.10 -4.22
CA LEU A 272 11.92 -1.85 -4.92
C LEU A 272 12.89 -1.64 -6.08
N GLU A 273 12.41 -1.01 -7.15
CA GLU A 273 13.19 -0.51 -8.28
C GLU A 273 12.83 0.97 -8.51
N ALA A 274 13.81 1.83 -8.25
CA ALA A 274 13.78 3.27 -8.37
C ALA A 274 15.06 3.74 -9.09
N ALA A 275 15.08 4.98 -9.59
CA ALA A 275 16.23 5.49 -10.35
C ALA A 275 17.57 5.41 -9.58
N ASN A 276 17.51 5.61 -8.26
CA ASN A 276 18.67 5.64 -7.36
C ASN A 276 18.71 4.48 -6.34
N PHE A 277 17.78 3.53 -6.40
CA PHE A 277 17.78 2.36 -5.53
C PHE A 277 17.18 1.13 -6.22
N ARG A 278 17.84 -0.02 -6.07
CA ARG A 278 17.28 -1.32 -6.46
C ARG A 278 17.64 -2.39 -5.44
N GLY A 279 16.72 -3.33 -5.20
CA GLY A 279 16.94 -4.53 -4.39
C GLY A 279 15.96 -4.72 -3.24
N PRO A 280 16.24 -5.66 -2.32
CA PRO A 280 15.35 -5.96 -1.21
C PRO A 280 15.32 -4.82 -0.18
N VAL A 281 14.18 -4.66 0.48
CA VAL A 281 13.94 -3.62 1.51
C VAL A 281 13.68 -4.25 2.87
N ALA A 282 12.60 -5.01 2.98
CA ALA A 282 12.13 -5.64 4.22
C ALA A 282 11.28 -6.87 3.88
N TYR A 283 11.00 -7.72 4.87
CA TYR A 283 10.12 -8.88 4.68
C TYR A 283 9.16 -9.10 5.83
N TRP A 284 8.03 -9.73 5.53
CA TRP A 284 7.10 -10.25 6.52
C TRP A 284 7.57 -11.60 7.05
N ALA A 285 7.76 -11.70 8.36
CA ALA A 285 8.11 -12.95 9.03
C ALA A 285 6.94 -13.95 8.97
N PRO A 286 7.20 -15.25 8.74
CA PRO A 286 6.16 -16.28 8.74
C PRO A 286 5.25 -16.27 9.99
N GLU A 287 5.83 -16.03 11.15
CA GLU A 287 5.18 -16.01 12.47
C GLU A 287 4.03 -15.00 12.55
N THR A 288 4.14 -13.90 11.79
CA THR A 288 3.12 -12.86 11.73
C THR A 288 1.81 -13.41 11.20
N TRP A 289 1.88 -14.33 10.24
CA TRP A 289 0.72 -14.93 9.61
C TRP A 289 0.17 -16.09 10.44
N SER A 290 1.04 -16.91 11.06
CA SER A 290 0.57 -18.08 11.83
C SER A 290 -0.10 -17.69 13.15
N ARG A 291 0.22 -16.54 13.74
CA ARG A 291 -0.26 -16.11 15.06
C ARG A 291 -1.79 -16.14 15.20
N VAL A 292 -2.53 -15.63 14.22
CA VAL A 292 -4.01 -15.59 14.26
C VAL A 292 -4.65 -16.98 14.21
N THR A 293 -3.89 -17.98 13.77
CA THR A 293 -4.39 -19.35 13.59
C THR A 293 -4.32 -20.16 14.88
N VAL A 294 -3.62 -19.68 15.90
CA VAL A 294 -3.48 -20.36 17.21
C VAL A 294 -4.86 -20.58 17.82
N ASN A 295 -5.15 -21.84 18.18
CA ASN A 295 -6.44 -22.29 18.69
C ASN A 295 -7.62 -22.13 17.72
N HIS A 296 -7.37 -21.94 16.41
CA HIS A 296 -8.39 -21.87 15.38
C HIS A 296 -8.08 -22.85 14.23
N PRO A 297 -8.36 -24.16 14.41
CA PRO A 297 -8.01 -25.21 13.45
C PRO A 297 -8.41 -24.96 11.99
N PRO A 298 -9.56 -24.32 11.68
CA PRO A 298 -9.92 -24.01 10.29
C PRO A 298 -8.89 -23.17 9.55
N ALA A 299 -8.08 -22.35 10.23
CA ALA A 299 -7.08 -21.48 9.62
C ALA A 299 -5.67 -22.06 9.57
N HIS A 300 -5.42 -23.24 10.15
CA HIS A 300 -4.10 -23.87 10.11
C HIS A 300 -3.66 -24.12 8.65
N LEU A 301 -2.41 -23.75 8.32
CA LEU A 301 -1.81 -23.89 6.97
C LEU A 301 -2.54 -23.09 5.87
N ARG A 302 -3.32 -22.06 6.25
CA ARG A 302 -4.09 -21.20 5.33
C ARG A 302 -3.53 -19.78 5.21
N GLY A 303 -2.55 -19.44 6.04
CA GLY A 303 -1.90 -18.14 6.02
C GLY A 303 -0.88 -17.97 4.91
N LEU A 304 -0.44 -16.74 4.71
CA LEU A 304 0.58 -16.35 3.73
C LEU A 304 1.96 -16.98 4.01
N ASP A 305 2.21 -17.47 5.22
CA ASP A 305 3.41 -18.26 5.53
C ASP A 305 3.43 -19.65 4.85
N HIS A 306 2.25 -20.19 4.50
CA HIS A 306 2.11 -21.50 3.86
C HIS A 306 1.65 -21.39 2.40
N ARG A 307 0.70 -20.51 2.14
CA ARG A 307 -0.01 -20.39 0.87
C ARG A 307 0.69 -19.41 -0.05
N GLU A 308 0.70 -19.78 -1.32
CA GLU A 308 0.87 -18.85 -2.43
C GLU A 308 -0.23 -17.77 -2.42
N ILE A 309 0.01 -16.66 -3.09
CA ILE A 309 -1.03 -15.65 -3.31
C ILE A 309 -2.04 -16.17 -4.33
N ASP A 310 -3.29 -15.75 -4.18
CA ASP A 310 -4.29 -16.01 -5.20
C ASP A 310 -3.99 -15.18 -6.45
N THR A 311 -3.94 -15.88 -7.58
CA THR A 311 -3.61 -15.38 -8.91
C THR A 311 -4.82 -15.32 -9.84
N GLU A 312 -6.01 -15.79 -9.45
CA GLU A 312 -7.16 -15.89 -10.35
C GLU A 312 -7.56 -14.50 -10.88
N TYR A 313 -7.63 -13.52 -9.99
CA TYR A 313 -7.77 -12.11 -10.35
C TYR A 313 -7.25 -11.22 -9.22
N ARG A 314 -6.43 -10.21 -9.51
CA ARG A 314 -5.98 -9.18 -8.55
C ARG A 314 -6.48 -7.80 -8.92
N LEU A 315 -6.97 -7.07 -7.93
CA LEU A 315 -7.48 -5.71 -8.12
C LEU A 315 -6.33 -4.72 -7.95
N PHE A 316 -6.05 -3.99 -9.02
CA PHE A 316 -5.22 -2.81 -8.99
C PHE A 316 -6.14 -1.61 -8.88
N ALA A 317 -6.01 -0.84 -7.81
CA ALA A 317 -6.92 0.25 -7.53
C ALA A 317 -6.19 1.53 -7.15
N SER A 318 -6.75 2.64 -7.61
CA SER A 318 -6.61 3.97 -7.01
C SER A 318 -7.82 4.18 -6.10
N HIS A 319 -7.65 3.99 -4.80
CA HIS A 319 -8.67 4.34 -3.81
C HIS A 319 -8.62 5.84 -3.58
N LEU A 320 -9.74 6.53 -3.76
CA LEU A 320 -9.88 7.96 -3.51
C LEU A 320 -10.90 8.21 -2.39
N ASN A 321 -10.61 9.15 -1.50
CA ASN A 321 -11.55 9.78 -0.58
C ASN A 321 -11.15 11.24 -0.41
N THR A 322 -12.09 12.15 -0.58
CA THR A 322 -11.88 13.59 -0.44
C THR A 322 -12.99 14.22 0.40
N PRO A 323 -12.70 15.30 1.14
CA PRO A 323 -13.75 16.15 1.68
C PRO A 323 -14.51 16.86 0.55
N SER A 324 -15.66 17.44 0.88
CA SER A 324 -16.45 18.27 -0.04
C SER A 324 -17.04 19.50 0.65
N LEU A 325 -17.35 20.50 -0.17
CA LEU A 325 -18.17 21.65 0.18
C LEU A 325 -19.45 21.60 -0.64
N SER A 326 -20.59 21.93 -0.06
CA SER A 326 -21.89 21.91 -0.73
C SER A 326 -22.72 23.14 -0.44
N ALA A 327 -23.61 23.49 -1.37
CA ALA A 327 -24.54 24.61 -1.23
C ALA A 327 -25.80 24.40 -2.05
N VAL A 328 -26.88 25.07 -1.65
CA VAL A 328 -28.09 25.18 -2.46
C VAL A 328 -28.10 26.54 -3.16
N VAL A 329 -27.97 26.56 -4.48
CA VAL A 329 -27.96 27.78 -5.29
C VAL A 329 -29.10 27.71 -6.31
N GLU A 330 -29.96 28.72 -6.30
CA GLU A 330 -31.16 28.80 -7.15
C GLU A 330 -32.06 27.53 -7.07
N GLY A 331 -32.16 26.94 -5.87
CA GLY A 331 -32.96 25.75 -5.62
C GLY A 331 -32.36 24.44 -6.16
N ARG A 332 -31.07 24.42 -6.51
CA ARG A 332 -30.34 23.21 -6.90
C ARG A 332 -29.19 22.93 -5.94
N ASP A 333 -28.95 21.65 -5.66
CA ASP A 333 -27.83 21.21 -4.84
C ASP A 333 -26.55 21.17 -5.71
N TRP A 334 -25.51 21.80 -5.19
CA TRP A 334 -24.17 21.81 -5.77
C TRP A 334 -23.16 21.29 -4.78
N SER A 335 -22.11 20.65 -5.29
CA SER A 335 -20.98 20.21 -4.48
C SER A 335 -19.65 20.43 -5.19
N ARG A 336 -18.61 20.62 -4.41
CA ARG A 336 -17.23 20.81 -4.84
C ARG A 336 -16.30 19.96 -3.99
N ILE A 337 -15.32 19.34 -4.63
CA ILE A 337 -14.19 18.67 -3.96
C ILE A 337 -12.90 19.48 -4.16
N PRO A 338 -11.82 19.18 -3.43
CA PRO A 338 -10.50 19.68 -3.76
C PRO A 338 -10.13 19.36 -5.21
N GLU A 339 -9.45 20.29 -5.88
CA GLU A 339 -8.96 20.02 -7.23
C GLU A 339 -7.92 18.90 -7.20
N LEU A 340 -8.16 17.83 -7.97
CA LEU A 340 -7.25 16.71 -8.10
C LEU A 340 -6.51 16.81 -9.43
N ARG A 341 -5.19 16.89 -9.35
CA ARG A 341 -4.31 16.92 -10.52
C ARG A 341 -3.67 15.56 -10.75
N PHE A 342 -3.43 15.26 -12.01
CA PHE A 342 -2.82 14.02 -12.47
C PHE A 342 -1.78 14.35 -13.55
N PRO A 343 -0.66 13.60 -13.59
CA PRO A 343 0.35 13.75 -14.63
C PRO A 343 -0.22 13.28 -15.96
N VAL A 344 0.16 13.96 -17.04
CA VAL A 344 -0.30 13.61 -18.39
C VAL A 344 0.90 13.48 -19.30
N ASP A 345 1.04 12.31 -19.91
CA ASP A 345 2.09 12.06 -20.88
C ASP A 345 1.78 12.69 -22.26
N SER A 346 2.69 12.50 -23.21
CA SER A 346 2.53 13.03 -24.57
C SER A 346 1.34 12.45 -25.35
N GLU A 347 0.75 11.35 -24.88
CA GLU A 347 -0.42 10.70 -25.48
C GLU A 347 -1.74 11.07 -24.76
N GLY A 348 -1.68 11.96 -23.77
CA GLY A 348 -2.86 12.35 -23.01
C GLY A 348 -3.26 11.35 -21.95
N ARG A 349 -2.33 10.49 -21.49
CA ARG A 349 -2.59 9.42 -20.53
C ARG A 349 -2.04 9.76 -19.15
N THR A 350 -2.73 9.30 -18.11
CA THR A 350 -2.15 9.08 -16.79
C THR A 350 -2.04 7.59 -16.57
N VAL A 351 -0.83 7.06 -16.42
CA VAL A 351 -0.60 5.63 -16.12
C VAL A 351 -0.62 5.43 -14.61
N PHE A 352 -1.53 4.57 -14.12
CA PHE A 352 -1.57 4.19 -12.71
C PHE A 352 -0.64 3.03 -12.42
N HIS A 353 -0.76 1.96 -13.19
CA HIS A 353 0.09 0.78 -13.07
C HIS A 353 0.46 0.23 -14.44
N GLN A 354 1.63 -0.41 -14.52
CA GLN A 354 2.08 -1.13 -15.71
C GLN A 354 2.89 -2.38 -15.35
N ASP A 355 3.07 -3.27 -16.34
CA ASP A 355 3.94 -4.43 -16.31
C ASP A 355 3.68 -5.40 -15.15
N VAL A 356 2.40 -5.68 -14.89
CA VAL A 356 2.02 -6.64 -13.85
C VAL A 356 2.52 -8.04 -14.23
N THR A 357 3.36 -8.61 -13.37
CA THR A 357 4.01 -9.91 -13.62
C THR A 357 3.86 -10.80 -12.40
N PHE A 358 3.33 -12.01 -12.60
CA PHE A 358 3.28 -13.07 -11.59
C PHE A 358 4.49 -13.98 -11.71
N TYR A 359 4.91 -14.56 -10.59
CA TYR A 359 6.12 -15.38 -10.50
C TYR A 359 5.85 -16.74 -9.87
N GLY A 360 6.37 -17.78 -10.52
CA GLY A 360 6.42 -19.12 -9.98
C GLY A 360 7.56 -19.32 -9.02
N ARG A 361 7.57 -20.48 -8.37
CA ARG A 361 8.55 -20.85 -7.33
C ARG A 361 10.00 -20.72 -7.79
N ASP A 362 10.29 -21.16 -9.01
CA ASP A 362 11.63 -21.17 -9.59
C ASP A 362 12.18 -19.76 -9.88
N ALA A 363 11.33 -18.72 -9.85
CA ALA A 363 11.75 -17.34 -10.10
C ALA A 363 12.83 -16.86 -9.13
N VAL A 364 12.74 -17.28 -7.86
CA VAL A 364 13.73 -16.92 -6.83
C VAL A 364 13.76 -17.89 -5.64
N TYR A 365 12.62 -18.50 -5.26
CA TYR A 365 12.50 -19.27 -4.03
C TYR A 365 13.46 -20.47 -4.01
N ASP A 366 13.39 -21.34 -5.01
CA ASP A 366 14.23 -22.55 -5.07
C ASP A 366 15.71 -22.21 -5.29
N GLN A 367 16.00 -21.05 -5.90
CA GLN A 367 17.36 -20.54 -6.03
C GLN A 367 17.92 -20.09 -4.67
N VAL A 368 17.11 -19.51 -3.80
CA VAL A 368 17.51 -19.20 -2.41
C VAL A 368 17.68 -20.48 -1.59
N VAL A 369 16.82 -21.50 -1.76
CA VAL A 369 17.01 -22.82 -1.12
C VAL A 369 18.38 -23.42 -1.50
N ALA A 370 18.73 -23.36 -2.79
CA ALA A 370 20.03 -23.81 -3.26
C ALA A 370 21.18 -22.97 -2.66
N ALA A 371 20.99 -21.66 -2.50
CA ALA A 371 21.99 -20.77 -1.92
C ALA A 371 22.26 -21.05 -0.44
N VAL A 372 21.23 -21.38 0.34
CA VAL A 372 21.40 -21.88 1.72
C VAL A 372 22.24 -23.16 1.77
N SER A 373 22.20 -23.96 0.71
CA SER A 373 23.01 -25.19 0.56
C SER A 373 24.39 -24.95 -0.08
N GLY A 374 24.79 -23.69 -0.31
CA GLY A 374 26.11 -23.30 -0.80
C GLY A 374 26.18 -22.83 -2.25
N ALA A 375 25.06 -22.74 -2.97
CA ALA A 375 25.03 -22.09 -4.29
C ALA A 375 25.14 -20.55 -4.17
N PRO A 376 25.51 -19.83 -5.24
CA PRO A 376 25.36 -18.37 -5.30
C PRO A 376 23.88 -17.96 -5.27
N LEU A 377 23.59 -16.76 -4.75
CA LEU A 377 22.26 -16.17 -4.85
C LEU A 377 21.97 -15.73 -6.30
N PRO A 378 20.70 -15.75 -6.73
CA PRO A 378 20.31 -15.26 -8.06
C PRO A 378 20.56 -13.75 -8.19
N ALA A 379 20.96 -13.31 -9.38
CA ALA A 379 21.18 -11.88 -9.67
C ALA A 379 19.99 -11.21 -10.41
N ALA A 380 18.90 -11.95 -10.63
CA ALA A 380 17.66 -11.51 -11.24
C ALA A 380 16.52 -12.48 -10.88
N PHE A 381 15.26 -12.08 -11.05
CA PHE A 381 14.16 -13.06 -11.08
C PHE A 381 14.23 -13.88 -12.38
N ASP A 382 14.05 -15.20 -12.29
CA ASP A 382 14.09 -16.06 -13.48
C ASP A 382 12.86 -15.80 -14.36
N ARG A 383 13.12 -15.28 -15.55
CA ARG A 383 12.08 -14.94 -16.53
C ARG A 383 11.30 -16.15 -17.02
N SER A 384 11.92 -17.33 -17.04
CA SER A 384 11.25 -18.56 -17.45
C SER A 384 10.17 -19.01 -16.46
N ALA A 385 10.23 -18.50 -15.22
CA ALA A 385 9.25 -18.71 -14.16
C ALA A 385 8.43 -17.44 -13.88
N SER A 386 8.23 -16.59 -14.89
CA SER A 386 7.44 -15.37 -14.78
C SER A 386 6.44 -15.26 -15.92
N ILE A 387 5.33 -14.56 -15.70
CA ILE A 387 4.29 -14.36 -16.70
C ILE A 387 3.60 -13.02 -16.51
N HIS A 388 3.49 -12.28 -17.61
CA HIS A 388 2.73 -11.03 -17.69
C HIS A 388 1.25 -11.31 -17.47
N ALA A 389 0.58 -10.45 -16.70
CA ALA A 389 -0.87 -10.46 -16.52
C ALA A 389 -1.49 -9.21 -17.15
N PRO A 390 -2.39 -9.37 -18.13
CA PRO A 390 -3.07 -8.23 -18.74
C PRO A 390 -3.98 -7.55 -17.72
N LEU A 391 -3.90 -6.22 -17.70
CA LEU A 391 -4.78 -5.34 -16.95
C LEU A 391 -6.02 -5.03 -17.80
N GLN A 392 -7.20 -5.13 -17.19
CA GLN A 392 -8.46 -4.77 -17.84
C GLN A 392 -9.24 -3.81 -16.94
N THR A 393 -9.63 -2.67 -17.49
CA THR A 393 -10.39 -1.64 -16.79
C THR A 393 -11.85 -2.03 -16.59
N HIS A 394 -12.46 -1.45 -15.55
CA HIS A 394 -13.89 -1.59 -15.26
C HIS A 394 -14.59 -0.23 -15.31
N ARG A 395 -15.90 -0.22 -15.05
CA ARG A 395 -16.66 1.02 -14.86
C ARG A 395 -16.19 1.79 -13.61
N TRP A 396 -16.48 3.09 -13.58
CA TRP A 396 -16.34 3.93 -12.40
C TRP A 396 -17.10 3.37 -11.19
N GLU A 397 -16.44 3.27 -10.04
CA GLU A 397 -17.05 2.94 -8.76
C GLU A 397 -16.84 4.08 -7.76
N LEU A 398 -17.21 5.29 -8.19
CA LEU A 398 -17.10 6.51 -7.41
C LEU A 398 -18.49 6.99 -6.96
N GLN A 399 -18.54 7.42 -5.71
CA GLN A 399 -19.69 8.03 -5.05
C GLN A 399 -19.30 9.42 -4.57
N HIS A 400 -20.29 10.29 -4.42
CA HIS A 400 -20.15 11.60 -3.81
C HIS A 400 -21.23 11.75 -2.74
N GLY A 401 -20.82 11.81 -1.48
CA GLY A 401 -21.73 11.45 -0.39
C GLY A 401 -22.32 10.05 -0.64
N GLU A 402 -23.61 9.86 -0.37
CA GLU A 402 -24.26 8.56 -0.52
C GLU A 402 -24.74 8.23 -1.95
N LEU A 403 -24.41 9.06 -2.95
CA LEU A 403 -24.96 8.97 -4.31
C LEU A 403 -23.87 8.72 -5.35
N PRO A 404 -24.15 7.97 -6.42
CA PRO A 404 -23.19 7.72 -7.49
C PRO A 404 -22.85 9.00 -8.27
N VAL A 405 -21.63 9.03 -8.82
CA VAL A 405 -21.16 10.08 -9.74
C VAL A 405 -21.33 9.63 -11.19
N VAL A 406 -21.82 10.55 -12.03
CA VAL A 406 -22.04 10.33 -13.47
C VAL A 406 -21.46 11.48 -14.30
N GLY A 407 -21.26 11.29 -15.60
CA GLY A 407 -20.78 12.34 -16.51
C GLY A 407 -19.27 12.52 -16.55
N LEU A 408 -18.49 11.69 -15.86
CA LEU A 408 -17.02 11.74 -15.85
C LEU A 408 -16.43 11.50 -17.24
N GLU A 409 -17.08 10.68 -18.07
CA GLU A 409 -16.70 10.32 -19.43
C GLU A 409 -16.62 11.49 -20.41
N LYS A 410 -17.16 12.66 -20.05
CA LYS A 410 -16.98 13.91 -20.79
C LYS A 410 -15.59 14.51 -20.61
N PHE A 411 -14.93 14.20 -19.49
CA PHE A 411 -13.66 14.77 -19.07
C PHE A 411 -12.51 13.77 -19.23
N VAL A 412 -12.78 12.52 -18.84
CA VAL A 412 -11.77 11.48 -18.71
C VAL A 412 -12.38 10.09 -18.87
N GLN A 413 -11.67 9.19 -19.55
CA GLN A 413 -12.05 7.80 -19.75
C GLN A 413 -11.11 6.87 -18.96
N LEU A 414 -11.64 5.73 -18.54
CA LEU A 414 -10.82 4.62 -18.03
C LEU A 414 -10.42 3.77 -19.23
N GLU A 415 -9.12 3.56 -19.38
CA GLU A 415 -8.56 2.80 -20.50
C GLU A 415 -7.45 1.88 -20.00
N ASP A 416 -7.33 0.73 -20.67
CA ASP A 416 -6.17 -0.14 -20.65
C ASP A 416 -5.55 -0.17 -22.05
N TRP A 417 -4.23 -0.26 -22.10
CA TRP A 417 -3.47 -0.11 -23.33
C TRP A 417 -2.65 -1.36 -23.63
N ASP A 418 -2.44 -1.58 -24.93
CA ASP A 418 -1.61 -2.66 -25.49
C ASP A 418 -0.30 -2.10 -26.04
N THR A 419 0.75 -2.92 -25.99
CA THR A 419 1.93 -2.75 -26.86
C THR A 419 1.89 -3.82 -27.95
N ALA A 420 2.84 -3.77 -28.89
CA ALA A 420 2.99 -4.82 -29.90
C ALA A 420 3.19 -6.23 -29.29
N ASP A 421 3.77 -6.31 -28.09
CA ASP A 421 4.21 -7.56 -27.47
C ASP A 421 3.47 -7.91 -26.16
N LYS A 422 2.64 -7.00 -25.63
CA LYS A 422 1.92 -7.17 -24.35
C LYS A 422 0.51 -6.58 -24.41
N GLU A 423 -0.49 -7.44 -24.27
CA GLU A 423 -1.89 -7.05 -24.04
C GLU A 423 -2.05 -6.49 -22.62
N GLY A 424 -2.82 -5.42 -22.45
CA GLY A 424 -3.11 -4.80 -21.16
C GLY A 424 -1.85 -4.50 -20.35
N TRP A 425 -0.82 -3.95 -21.00
CA TRP A 425 0.48 -3.71 -20.34
C TRP A 425 0.38 -2.61 -19.29
N ALA A 426 -0.52 -1.65 -19.46
CA ALA A 426 -0.77 -0.54 -18.57
C ALA A 426 -2.26 -0.16 -18.55
N TRP A 427 -2.65 0.58 -17.52
CA TRP A 427 -3.99 1.15 -17.39
C TRP A 427 -3.97 2.49 -16.67
N GLY A 428 -5.04 3.26 -16.84
CA GLY A 428 -5.26 4.48 -16.07
C GLY A 428 -6.31 5.39 -16.68
N LEU A 429 -5.97 6.67 -16.84
CA LEU A 429 -6.87 7.72 -17.29
C LEU A 429 -6.49 8.21 -18.69
N GLN A 430 -7.45 8.25 -19.61
CA GLN A 430 -7.33 8.91 -20.91
C GLN A 430 -8.06 10.26 -20.85
N TRP A 431 -7.31 11.36 -20.98
CA TRP A 431 -7.87 12.71 -20.89
C TRP A 431 -8.43 13.19 -22.23
N LEU A 432 -9.54 13.92 -22.17
CA LEU A 432 -10.26 14.42 -23.36
C LEU A 432 -10.15 15.94 -23.53
N GLU A 433 -10.84 16.71 -22.69
CA GLU A 433 -10.97 18.18 -22.85
C GLU A 433 -9.94 18.97 -22.03
N GLN A 434 -9.76 18.58 -20.76
CA GLN A 434 -8.87 19.26 -19.80
C GLN A 434 -7.83 18.28 -19.27
N PRO A 435 -6.67 18.15 -19.94
CA PRO A 435 -5.62 17.23 -19.54
C PRO A 435 -5.20 17.41 -18.08
N GLY A 436 -5.27 16.33 -17.30
CA GLY A 436 -4.71 16.24 -15.96
C GLY A 436 -5.54 16.89 -14.85
N VAL A 437 -6.73 17.41 -15.15
CA VAL A 437 -7.59 18.07 -14.16
C VAL A 437 -8.89 17.29 -13.99
N PHE A 438 -9.03 16.59 -12.87
CA PHE A 438 -10.23 15.79 -12.60
C PHE A 438 -11.43 16.68 -12.26
N PRO A 439 -12.66 16.30 -12.70
CA PRO A 439 -13.87 17.08 -12.40
C PRO A 439 -14.05 17.29 -10.89
N SER A 440 -14.07 18.56 -10.49
CA SER A 440 -14.14 18.94 -9.08
C SER A 440 -15.49 19.53 -8.67
N TYR A 441 -16.40 19.70 -9.63
CA TYR A 441 -17.70 20.34 -9.44
C TYR A 441 -18.81 19.38 -9.85
N PHE A 442 -19.85 19.31 -9.01
CA PHE A 442 -20.96 18.39 -9.17
C PHE A 442 -22.28 19.12 -8.97
N ARG A 443 -23.26 18.78 -9.81
CA ARG A 443 -24.65 19.21 -9.68
C ARG A 443 -25.52 18.00 -9.41
N ARG A 444 -26.41 18.08 -8.44
CA ARG A 444 -27.34 16.98 -8.16
C ARG A 444 -28.43 16.90 -9.22
N GLU A 445 -28.65 15.71 -9.75
CA GLU A 445 -29.75 15.40 -10.66
C GLU A 445 -30.50 14.17 -10.15
N GLY A 446 -31.60 14.40 -9.43
CA GLY A 446 -32.36 13.32 -8.79
C GLY A 446 -31.52 12.55 -7.77
N SER A 447 -31.19 11.30 -8.10
CA SER A 447 -30.42 10.37 -7.26
C SER A 447 -28.94 10.24 -7.63
N GLU A 448 -28.39 11.17 -8.41
CA GLU A 448 -27.02 11.12 -8.90
C GLU A 448 -26.34 12.49 -8.79
N TRP A 449 -25.01 12.50 -8.75
CA TRP A 449 -24.18 13.70 -8.89
C TRP A 449 -23.57 13.75 -10.28
N LEU A 450 -24.01 14.73 -11.09
CA LEU A 450 -23.47 14.97 -12.42
C LEU A 450 -22.20 15.82 -12.32
N ALA A 451 -21.08 15.29 -12.84
CA ALA A 451 -19.85 16.05 -13.02
C ALA A 451 -20.04 17.16 -14.08
N VAL A 452 -19.59 18.38 -13.76
CA VAL A 452 -19.76 19.57 -14.60
C VAL A 452 -18.49 20.41 -14.66
N ASN A 453 -18.38 21.26 -15.69
CA ASN A 453 -17.28 22.21 -15.79
C ASN A 453 -17.37 23.26 -14.66
N ARG A 454 -16.21 23.81 -14.28
CA ARG A 454 -16.14 24.97 -13.38
C ARG A 454 -16.97 26.15 -13.89
N SER A 455 -16.97 26.39 -15.21
CA SER A 455 -17.72 27.48 -15.84
C SER A 455 -19.24 27.32 -15.75
N ASP A 456 -19.72 26.09 -15.58
CA ASP A 456 -21.15 25.78 -15.48
C ASP A 456 -21.64 25.78 -14.03
N SER A 457 -20.72 25.99 -13.07
CA SER A 457 -20.99 26.03 -11.64
C SER A 457 -21.30 27.46 -11.17
N PRO A 458 -22.16 27.63 -10.14
CA PRO A 458 -22.50 28.94 -9.62
C PRO A 458 -21.27 29.62 -8.98
N SER A 459 -21.27 30.95 -9.00
CA SER A 459 -20.14 31.76 -8.52
C SER A 459 -19.75 31.45 -7.08
N GLU A 460 -20.75 31.15 -6.25
CA GLU A 460 -20.67 30.76 -4.84
C GLU A 460 -19.78 29.53 -4.66
N MET A 461 -19.88 28.54 -5.55
CA MET A 461 -19.08 27.30 -5.50
C MET A 461 -17.68 27.48 -6.10
N THR A 462 -17.50 28.46 -6.99
CA THR A 462 -16.21 28.74 -7.64
C THR A 462 -15.35 29.77 -6.90
N SER A 463 -15.87 30.32 -5.79
CA SER A 463 -15.20 31.33 -4.99
C SER A 463 -13.83 30.84 -4.50
N PRO A 464 -12.79 31.70 -4.54
CA PRO A 464 -11.48 31.39 -3.98
C PRO A 464 -11.51 31.27 -2.45
N ASP A 465 -12.53 31.82 -1.78
CA ASP A 465 -12.69 31.75 -0.32
C ASP A 465 -13.14 30.36 0.16
N LEU A 466 -13.58 29.50 -0.77
CA LEU A 466 -13.87 28.09 -0.48
C LEU A 466 -12.56 27.28 -0.48
N VAL A 467 -11.97 27.21 0.72
CA VAL A 467 -10.70 26.52 0.98
C VAL A 467 -10.97 25.22 1.74
N PHE A 468 -10.21 24.18 1.39
CA PHE A 468 -10.16 22.95 2.17
C PHE A 468 -9.00 23.02 3.14
N PRO A 469 -9.21 22.83 4.46
CA PRO A 469 -8.13 22.83 5.43
C PRO A 469 -7.04 21.82 5.07
N GLY A 470 -5.77 22.20 5.17
CA GLY A 470 -4.65 21.30 4.90
C GLY A 470 -4.45 20.23 5.98
N ALA A 471 -3.85 19.11 5.61
CA ALA A 471 -3.42 18.10 6.56
C ALA A 471 -2.36 18.67 7.53
N ILE A 472 -2.53 18.35 8.81
CA ILE A 472 -1.66 18.82 9.89
C ILE A 472 -0.58 17.80 10.24
N ARG A 473 0.57 18.29 10.72
CA ARG A 473 1.55 17.40 11.36
C ARG A 473 1.01 16.91 12.71
N ARG A 474 1.26 15.65 13.01
CA ARG A 474 0.94 15.02 14.30
C ARG A 474 2.22 14.71 15.07
N SER A 475 2.06 14.39 16.34
CA SER A 475 3.14 13.95 17.23
C SER A 475 3.88 12.76 16.63
N GLY A 476 5.20 12.81 16.70
CA GLY A 476 6.05 11.83 16.04
C GLY A 476 5.96 10.41 16.60
N TYR A 477 6.70 9.51 15.96
CA TYR A 477 6.89 8.12 16.34
C TYR A 477 8.11 8.01 17.26
N ALA A 478 7.93 7.73 18.56
CA ALA A 478 9.04 7.66 19.54
C ALA A 478 8.68 6.80 20.76
N PRO A 479 8.63 5.46 20.61
CA PRO A 479 8.20 4.54 21.65
C PRO A 479 9.30 4.50 22.71
N PRO A 480 8.92 4.24 23.96
CA PRO A 480 9.90 4.02 25.01
C PRO A 480 10.73 2.78 24.64
N LEU A 481 12.00 2.96 24.32
CA LEU A 481 12.93 1.84 24.19
C LEU A 481 13.33 1.40 25.60
N ALA A 482 13.15 0.11 25.92
CA ALA A 482 13.84 -0.50 27.07
C ALA A 482 15.36 -0.29 26.89
N ASP A 483 16.13 -0.17 27.98
CA ASP A 483 17.59 0.02 27.94
C ASP A 483 18.25 -0.92 26.91
N GLY A 484 18.54 -0.38 25.73
CA GLY A 484 19.20 -1.05 24.62
C GLY A 484 20.64 -0.54 24.48
N PRO A 485 21.51 -1.24 23.75
CA PRO A 485 22.91 -0.82 23.61
C PRO A 485 22.95 0.62 23.10
N ALA A 486 23.56 1.53 23.87
CA ALA A 486 23.63 2.95 23.58
C ALA A 486 24.32 3.20 22.23
N PRO A 487 23.59 3.47 21.14
CA PRO A 487 24.22 3.54 19.85
C PRO A 487 24.71 4.95 19.56
N ARG A 488 25.61 5.05 18.57
CA ARG A 488 25.75 6.28 17.80
C ARG A 488 24.51 6.46 16.96
N VAL A 489 23.54 7.21 17.48
CA VAL A 489 22.32 7.53 16.74
C VAL A 489 22.67 8.46 15.57
N GLN A 490 22.16 8.11 14.40
CA GLN A 490 22.25 8.94 13.20
C GLN A 490 20.89 9.57 12.91
N GLN A 491 20.91 10.62 12.08
CA GLN A 491 19.71 11.36 11.69
C GLN A 491 19.63 11.49 10.17
N ALA A 492 18.41 11.47 9.65
CA ALA A 492 18.06 11.83 8.28
C ALA A 492 16.92 12.86 8.31
N LEU A 493 17.10 13.99 7.64
CA LEU A 493 16.06 15.01 7.47
C LEU A 493 15.25 14.69 6.21
N LEU A 494 13.94 14.51 6.38
CA LEU A 494 13.04 14.17 5.29
C LEU A 494 12.34 15.41 4.72
N ASN A 495 11.96 15.34 3.45
CA ASN A 495 11.33 16.44 2.72
C ASN A 495 9.85 16.70 3.12
N ASP A 496 9.30 15.87 4.00
CA ASP A 496 8.02 16.08 4.70
C ASP A 496 8.17 16.99 5.94
N GLY A 497 9.40 17.43 6.24
CA GLY A 497 9.74 18.24 7.40
C GLY A 497 9.87 17.43 8.70
N SER A 498 10.08 16.11 8.61
CA SER A 498 10.40 15.25 9.74
C SER A 498 11.89 14.90 9.80
N VAL A 499 12.37 14.52 10.98
CA VAL A 499 13.70 13.96 11.22
C VAL A 499 13.54 12.52 11.68
N VAL A 500 14.15 11.61 10.94
CA VAL A 500 14.28 10.20 11.31
C VAL A 500 15.56 10.02 12.12
N ARG A 501 15.45 9.40 13.29
CA ARG A 501 16.60 8.90 14.05
C ARG A 501 16.67 7.39 13.91
N TYR A 502 17.85 6.87 13.62
CA TYR A 502 18.08 5.45 13.40
C TYR A 502 19.42 4.99 13.97
N THR A 503 19.59 3.68 14.10
CA THR A 503 20.85 3.04 14.47
C THR A 503 21.06 1.74 13.70
N TRP A 504 22.30 1.30 13.63
CA TRP A 504 22.68 0.03 13.02
C TRP A 504 22.62 -1.10 14.04
N TYR A 505 21.93 -2.18 13.67
CA TYR A 505 21.94 -3.45 14.40
C TYR A 505 22.58 -4.51 13.56
N ARG A 506 23.30 -5.45 14.19
CA ARG A 506 23.54 -6.74 13.55
C ARG A 506 22.16 -7.32 13.24
N PHE A 507 21.99 -7.91 12.07
CA PHE A 507 20.66 -8.24 11.57
C PHE A 507 19.81 -9.03 12.57
N VAL A 508 20.37 -10.05 13.23
CA VAL A 508 19.63 -10.87 14.23
C VAL A 508 19.40 -10.21 15.58
N GLU A 509 20.01 -9.05 15.82
CA GLU A 509 19.87 -8.25 17.04
C GLU A 509 18.86 -7.11 16.87
N GLN A 510 18.30 -6.92 15.67
CA GLN A 510 17.26 -5.91 15.46
C GLN A 510 15.99 -6.27 16.24
N PRO A 511 15.24 -5.29 16.79
CA PRO A 511 14.10 -5.54 17.67
C PRO A 511 13.05 -6.51 17.09
N ALA A 512 12.74 -6.39 15.80
CA ALA A 512 11.76 -7.23 15.13
C ALA A 512 12.17 -8.72 15.09
N VAL A 513 13.47 -9.02 14.94
CA VAL A 513 13.99 -10.40 14.95
C VAL A 513 14.13 -10.92 16.38
N VAL A 514 14.55 -10.08 17.33
CA VAL A 514 14.63 -10.45 18.75
C VAL A 514 13.26 -10.88 19.28
N ALA A 515 12.19 -10.19 18.88
CA ALA A 515 10.82 -10.51 19.24
C ALA A 515 10.31 -11.85 18.69
N LEU A 516 10.98 -12.44 17.68
CA LEU A 516 10.66 -13.78 17.19
C LEU A 516 11.15 -14.89 18.12
N ASP A 517 12.01 -14.59 19.10
CA ASP A 517 12.56 -15.55 20.06
C ASP A 517 13.19 -16.78 19.37
N LEU A 518 14.04 -16.52 18.38
CA LEU A 518 14.78 -17.55 17.65
C LEU A 518 15.92 -18.13 18.50
N ASP A 519 16.18 -19.42 18.36
CA ASP A 519 17.34 -20.07 18.99
C ASP A 519 18.67 -19.67 18.31
N ASP A 520 19.79 -20.03 18.93
CA ASP A 520 21.13 -19.67 18.43
C ASP A 520 21.44 -20.27 17.05
N ALA A 521 20.91 -21.45 16.74
CA ALA A 521 21.13 -22.09 15.44
C ALA A 521 20.32 -21.39 14.35
N GLN A 522 19.05 -21.07 14.62
CA GLN A 522 18.19 -20.29 13.74
C GLN A 522 18.78 -18.92 13.46
N LYS A 523 19.27 -18.21 14.50
CA LYS A 523 19.96 -16.92 14.36
C LYS A 523 21.21 -17.04 13.50
N ALA A 524 22.04 -18.07 13.70
CA ALA A 524 23.26 -18.25 12.92
C ALA A 524 22.97 -18.47 11.42
N VAL A 525 21.96 -19.29 11.10
CA VAL A 525 21.53 -19.53 9.71
C VAL A 525 21.00 -18.25 9.07
N LEU A 526 20.08 -17.57 9.75
CA LEU A 526 19.46 -16.33 9.26
C LEU A 526 20.50 -15.23 9.03
N GLN A 527 21.39 -15.01 10.01
CA GLN A 527 22.49 -14.05 9.89
C GLN A 527 23.39 -14.38 8.69
N SER A 528 23.77 -15.65 8.51
CA SER A 528 24.62 -16.08 7.39
C SER A 528 23.97 -15.81 6.04
N LEU A 529 22.67 -16.10 5.90
CA LEU A 529 21.92 -15.82 4.67
C LEU A 529 21.84 -14.31 4.38
N VAL A 530 21.58 -13.49 5.39
CA VAL A 530 21.56 -12.03 5.23
C VAL A 530 22.93 -11.48 4.85
N GLU A 531 24.02 -11.99 5.43
CA GLU A 531 25.37 -11.62 5.01
C GLU A 531 25.63 -11.96 3.54
N GLN A 532 25.12 -13.10 3.05
CA GLN A 532 25.20 -13.44 1.63
C GLN A 532 24.39 -12.46 0.77
N ILE A 533 23.17 -12.11 1.19
CA ILE A 533 22.33 -11.11 0.52
C ILE A 533 23.07 -9.77 0.43
N HIS A 534 23.63 -9.26 1.52
CA HIS A 534 24.32 -7.96 1.51
C HIS A 534 25.59 -7.96 0.65
N ARG A 535 26.28 -9.11 0.52
CA ARG A 535 27.48 -9.25 -0.34
C ARG A 535 27.13 -9.36 -1.82
N GLN A 536 26.06 -10.09 -2.15
CA GLN A 536 25.76 -10.48 -3.54
C GLN A 536 24.70 -9.60 -4.19
N TRP A 537 23.69 -9.13 -3.44
CA TRP A 537 22.61 -8.26 -3.92
C TRP A 537 22.95 -6.78 -3.72
N GLY A 538 24.02 -6.36 -4.41
CA GLY A 538 24.49 -4.98 -4.43
C GLY A 538 23.61 -4.05 -5.30
N PRO A 539 23.94 -2.75 -5.35
CA PRO A 539 23.17 -1.73 -6.06
C PRO A 539 23.08 -1.92 -7.58
N ASN A 540 23.89 -2.81 -8.16
CA ASN A 540 23.89 -3.12 -9.59
C ASN A 540 23.07 -4.38 -9.93
N THR A 541 22.45 -5.02 -8.94
CA THR A 541 21.66 -6.24 -9.14
C THR A 541 20.28 -5.86 -9.66
N ILE A 542 19.89 -6.39 -10.83
CA ILE A 542 18.65 -6.02 -11.51
C ILE A 542 17.66 -7.18 -11.38
N PHE A 543 16.71 -7.05 -10.45
CA PHE A 543 15.69 -8.07 -10.21
C PHE A 543 14.50 -7.96 -11.16
N MET A 544 13.97 -6.74 -11.28
CA MET A 544 12.83 -6.43 -12.13
C MET A 544 13.32 -5.98 -13.51
N MET A 545 12.54 -6.31 -14.53
CA MET A 545 12.74 -5.76 -15.86
C MET A 545 12.47 -4.26 -15.85
N PRO A 546 13.23 -3.43 -16.59
CA PRO A 546 12.88 -2.02 -16.77
C PRO A 546 11.40 -1.86 -17.21
N PRO A 547 10.74 -0.76 -16.80
CA PRO A 547 9.37 -0.49 -17.23
C PRO A 547 9.30 -0.41 -18.75
N SER A 548 8.16 -0.80 -19.32
CA SER A 548 7.94 -0.76 -20.76
C SER A 548 7.98 0.68 -21.29
N GLU A 549 7.42 1.62 -20.52
CA GLU A 549 7.47 3.06 -20.81
C GLU A 549 7.64 3.89 -19.54
N GLY A 550 8.17 5.10 -19.68
CA GLY A 550 8.33 6.06 -18.59
C GLY A 550 9.64 5.93 -17.82
N ASP A 551 9.94 6.95 -17.02
CA ASP A 551 11.14 7.03 -16.20
C ASP A 551 10.86 6.54 -14.77
N LEU A 552 11.91 6.15 -14.05
CA LEU A 552 11.81 5.73 -12.66
C LEU A 552 11.87 6.94 -11.72
N ALA A 553 11.04 6.93 -10.68
CA ALA A 553 11.09 7.90 -9.60
C ALA A 553 12.36 7.71 -8.76
N SER A 554 12.83 8.80 -8.15
CA SER A 554 13.95 8.76 -7.20
C SER A 554 13.42 8.72 -5.76
N ILE A 555 13.88 7.76 -4.97
CA ILE A 555 13.70 7.80 -3.51
C ILE A 555 14.45 9.02 -2.98
N GLN A 556 13.93 9.71 -1.98
CA GLN A 556 14.62 10.85 -1.40
C GLN A 556 16.03 10.43 -0.94
N THR A 557 17.05 11.19 -1.37
CA THR A 557 18.46 10.86 -1.15
C THR A 557 18.80 10.58 0.33
N GLU A 558 18.26 11.34 1.28
CA GLU A 558 18.51 11.15 2.73
C GLU A 558 17.94 9.84 3.30
N VAL A 559 17.01 9.20 2.60
CA VAL A 559 16.49 7.87 2.97
C VAL A 559 17.49 6.78 2.57
N LEU A 560 18.38 7.05 1.60
CA LEU A 560 19.44 6.14 1.18
C LEU A 560 20.67 6.35 2.09
N VAL A 561 21.06 5.31 2.82
CA VAL A 561 22.10 5.38 3.83
C VAL A 561 23.31 4.53 3.49
N VAL A 562 24.47 4.98 3.95
CA VAL A 562 25.73 4.26 3.80
C VAL A 562 26.04 3.54 5.12
N PRO A 563 26.27 2.21 5.09
CA PRO A 563 26.74 1.49 6.27
C PRO A 563 28.03 2.09 6.85
N PRO A 564 28.15 2.21 8.18
CA PRO A 564 29.40 2.60 8.80
C PRO A 564 30.46 1.52 8.61
N THR A 565 31.72 1.92 8.75
CA THR A 565 32.86 0.99 8.60
C THR A 565 32.74 -0.20 9.55
N GLY A 566 32.80 -1.41 9.00
CA GLY A 566 32.65 -2.68 9.73
C GLY A 566 31.20 -3.18 9.84
N ALA A 567 30.22 -2.43 9.34
CA ALA A 567 28.80 -2.80 9.30
C ALA A 567 28.26 -2.93 7.86
N GLU A 568 29.14 -3.03 6.85
CA GLU A 568 28.76 -3.13 5.44
C GLU A 568 27.98 -4.41 5.12
N VAL A 569 28.14 -5.47 5.91
CA VAL A 569 27.57 -6.79 5.67
C VAL A 569 26.96 -7.35 6.95
N GLY A 570 25.72 -7.84 6.88
CA GLY A 570 25.03 -8.44 8.03
C GLY A 570 24.48 -7.46 9.07
N TRP A 571 24.47 -6.16 8.77
CA TRP A 571 23.89 -5.11 9.62
C TRP A 571 22.84 -4.31 8.86
N VAL A 572 21.84 -3.80 9.58
CA VAL A 572 20.73 -3.03 9.01
C VAL A 572 20.46 -1.75 9.81
N PRO A 573 20.04 -0.66 9.14
CA PRO A 573 19.64 0.56 9.79
C PRO A 573 18.17 0.47 10.24
N VAL A 574 17.92 0.55 11.54
CA VAL A 574 16.58 0.47 12.12
C VAL A 574 16.18 1.83 12.67
N VAL A 575 15.02 2.32 12.23
CA VAL A 575 14.45 3.59 12.71
C VAL A 575 13.96 3.42 14.15
N ILE A 576 14.41 4.31 15.02
CA ILE A 576 14.05 4.33 16.44
C ILE A 576 13.11 5.48 16.80
N SER A 577 13.08 6.53 15.97
CA SER A 577 12.04 7.56 16.04
C SER A 577 11.93 8.36 14.75
N GLN A 578 10.77 8.98 14.54
CA GLN A 578 10.54 10.00 13.52
C GLN A 578 9.76 11.16 14.13
N THR A 579 10.34 12.35 14.20
CA THR A 579 9.75 13.53 14.84
C THR A 579 9.70 14.70 13.86
N ALA A 580 8.95 15.76 14.16
CA ALA A 580 9.05 17.00 13.38
C ALA A 580 10.50 17.53 13.45
N ALA A 581 11.01 18.06 12.33
CA ALA A 581 12.27 18.78 12.28
C ALA A 581 12.21 20.05 13.15
N GLU A 582 13.38 20.49 13.63
CA GLU A 582 13.44 21.65 14.52
C GLU A 582 13.06 22.97 13.87
#